data_AF-A0A1Y0RSN4-F1
#
_entry.id   AF-A0A1Y0RSN4-F1
#
_cell.length_a   1.000
_cell.length_b   1.000
_cell.length_c   1.000
_cell.angle_alpha   90.00
_cell.angle_beta   90.00
_cell.angle_gamma   90.00
#
_symmetry.space_group_name_H-M   'P 1'
#
loop_
_entity.id
_entity.type
_entity.pdbx_description
1 polymer ?
#
loop_
_entity_poly.entity_id
_entity_poly.type
_entity_poly.pdbx_seq_one_letter_code
_entity_poly.pdbx_strand_id
1 'polypeptide(L)'
;MAIRLHSFVSSGKRYIQIESQPHHITGIFRTLIPFSKTVHDYTLKDVESAYFRCEEDGTITFYQAESIDIDHLGGIWTYLIYECPEGEEKVFPDSSIDTSANPLKQLFAGYKIVQTSVDIKDYLKYQYIQDEYLDVQLPSDWNTSEGRKIANLLLEEFQAFKSSDVFAERAGKEYMRAVLNGFIQVAQEVLENSGNFKDFESAQYDVLSKIRIDDMANLILEYNDYRIWQTALPSKSKAVEYAFSTALRLICRIK
;
A
#
# COMPACT_ATOMS: atom_id res chain seq x y z
N MET A 1 -2.43 24.55 -24.55
CA MET A 1 -1.28 24.32 -25.47
C MET A 1 -0.64 23.02 -25.04
N ALA A 2 -0.46 22.06 -25.95
CA ALA A 2 0.08 20.76 -25.55
C ALA A 2 1.52 20.88 -25.02
N ILE A 3 1.78 20.31 -23.83
CA ILE A 3 3.11 20.17 -23.25
C ILE A 3 3.71 18.86 -23.74
N ARG A 4 4.99 18.93 -24.12
CA ARG A 4 5.82 17.73 -24.29
C ARG A 4 6.58 17.49 -22.98
N LEU A 5 6.29 16.39 -22.31
CA LEU A 5 6.95 15.95 -21.08
C LEU A 5 7.54 14.56 -21.33
N HIS A 6 8.88 14.45 -21.26
CA HIS A 6 9.63 13.26 -21.67
C HIS A 6 9.26 12.85 -23.12
N SER A 7 8.91 11.58 -23.33
CA SER A 7 8.45 11.04 -24.61
C SER A 7 6.96 11.29 -24.89
N PHE A 8 6.24 12.01 -24.04
CA PHE A 8 4.78 12.17 -24.12
C PHE A 8 4.35 13.61 -24.45
N VAL A 9 3.22 13.72 -25.14
CA VAL A 9 2.54 15.00 -25.41
C VAL A 9 1.18 14.96 -24.73
N SER A 10 0.86 15.99 -23.95
CA SER A 10 -0.42 16.11 -23.25
C SER A 10 -0.95 17.53 -23.27
N SER A 11 -2.27 17.69 -23.40
CA SER A 11 -2.98 18.96 -23.24
C SER A 11 -3.88 18.91 -21.99
N GLY A 12 -4.28 20.08 -21.49
CA GLY A 12 -5.22 20.21 -20.38
C GLY A 12 -4.72 19.71 -19.02
N LYS A 13 -3.41 19.52 -18.82
CA LYS A 13 -2.85 18.95 -17.58
C LYS A 13 -1.73 19.76 -16.96
N ARG A 14 -1.68 19.76 -15.63
CA ARG A 14 -0.56 20.22 -14.81
C ARG A 14 0.12 19.04 -14.14
N TYR A 15 1.44 19.09 -14.12
CA TYR A 15 2.30 18.04 -13.57
C TYR A 15 3.12 18.62 -12.42
N ILE A 16 2.98 18.05 -11.24
CA ILE A 16 3.80 18.40 -10.07
C ILE A 16 4.72 17.22 -9.78
N GLN A 17 6.03 17.44 -9.89
CA GLN A 17 6.99 16.37 -9.62
C GLN A 17 6.97 16.02 -8.14
N ILE A 18 6.97 14.73 -7.84
CA ILE A 18 7.01 14.19 -6.49
C ILE A 18 8.03 13.05 -6.39
N GLU A 19 8.43 12.74 -5.16
CA GLU A 19 9.40 11.67 -4.88
C GLU A 19 8.86 10.32 -5.37
N SER A 20 9.67 9.59 -6.13
CA SER A 20 9.28 8.28 -6.63
C SER A 20 9.25 7.27 -5.48
N GLN A 21 8.07 6.72 -5.20
CA GLN A 21 7.89 5.68 -4.18
C GLN A 21 8.25 4.30 -4.76
N PRO A 22 8.55 3.30 -3.91
CA PRO A 22 8.95 1.97 -4.39
C PRO A 22 7.94 1.33 -5.36
N HIS A 23 6.63 1.49 -5.11
CA HIS A 23 5.58 0.94 -5.98
C HIS A 23 5.53 1.62 -7.37
N HIS A 24 5.98 2.87 -7.49
CA HIS A 24 6.16 3.52 -8.78
C HIS A 24 7.25 2.84 -9.60
N ILE A 25 8.38 2.52 -8.95
CA ILE A 25 9.53 1.87 -9.58
C ILE A 25 9.17 0.45 -10.01
N THR A 26 8.53 -0.33 -9.13
CA THR A 26 8.12 -1.70 -9.46
C THR A 26 7.02 -1.73 -10.52
N GLY A 27 6.10 -0.76 -10.52
CA GLY A 27 5.10 -0.57 -11.58
C GLY A 27 5.73 -0.31 -12.95
N ILE A 28 6.76 0.54 -13.01
CA ILE A 28 7.57 0.72 -14.22
C ILE A 28 8.26 -0.59 -14.61
N PHE A 29 8.94 -1.26 -13.67
CA PHE A 29 9.64 -2.50 -13.95
C PHE A 29 8.73 -3.57 -14.57
N ARG A 30 7.53 -3.77 -14.01
CA ARG A 30 6.50 -4.67 -14.56
C ARG A 30 6.01 -4.25 -15.94
N THR A 31 5.99 -2.94 -16.22
CA THR A 31 5.65 -2.44 -17.55
C THR A 31 6.75 -2.78 -18.56
N LEU A 32 8.02 -2.83 -18.13
CA LEU A 32 9.17 -3.07 -19.00
C LEU A 32 9.45 -4.56 -19.26
N ILE A 33 9.23 -5.43 -18.27
CA ILE A 33 9.49 -6.88 -18.38
C ILE A 33 8.87 -7.52 -19.65
N PRO A 34 7.60 -7.27 -20.02
CA PRO A 34 7.01 -7.90 -21.21
C PRO A 34 7.72 -7.56 -22.52
N PHE A 35 8.44 -6.44 -22.57
CA PHE A 35 9.19 -6.01 -23.75
C PHE A 35 10.61 -6.61 -23.80
N SER A 36 11.06 -7.29 -22.73
CA SER A 36 12.32 -8.04 -22.71
C SER A 36 12.16 -9.40 -23.41
N LYS A 37 12.19 -9.41 -24.74
CA LYS A 37 11.89 -10.60 -25.56
C LYS A 37 12.99 -11.68 -25.62
N THR A 38 14.12 -11.52 -24.94
CA THR A 38 15.19 -12.53 -24.99
C THR A 38 15.83 -12.78 -23.63
N VAL A 39 15.72 -14.04 -23.25
CA VAL A 39 16.16 -14.69 -22.03
C VAL A 39 17.71 -14.72 -21.98
N HIS A 40 18.27 -14.15 -20.90
CA HIS A 40 19.62 -14.36 -20.34
C HIS A 40 20.66 -13.22 -20.30
N ASP A 41 20.44 -12.03 -20.88
CA ASP A 41 21.36 -10.88 -20.69
C ASP A 41 20.70 -9.52 -20.97
N TYR A 42 19.46 -9.34 -20.50
CA TYR A 42 18.72 -8.09 -20.76
C TYR A 42 19.13 -7.00 -19.77
N THR A 43 19.77 -5.94 -20.28
CA THR A 43 20.18 -4.80 -19.46
C THR A 43 19.19 -3.65 -19.61
N LEU A 44 19.13 -2.74 -18.63
CA LEU A 44 18.28 -1.55 -18.69
C LEU A 44 18.54 -0.67 -19.94
N LYS A 45 19.71 -0.82 -20.57
CA LYS A 45 20.09 -0.11 -21.80
C LYS A 45 19.34 -0.60 -23.05
N ASP A 46 18.76 -1.79 -22.98
CA ASP A 46 18.07 -2.44 -24.11
C ASP A 46 16.55 -2.13 -24.12
N VAL A 47 16.12 -1.17 -23.29
CA VAL A 47 14.72 -0.88 -22.98
C VAL A 47 14.29 0.48 -23.51
N GLU A 48 13.14 0.53 -24.18
CA GLU A 48 12.51 1.80 -24.59
C GLU A 48 11.91 2.56 -23.38
N SER A 49 11.67 3.86 -23.54
CA SER A 49 11.04 4.68 -22.50
C SER A 49 9.62 4.17 -22.20
N ALA A 50 9.21 4.21 -20.93
CA ALA A 50 7.90 3.71 -20.51
C ALA A 50 7.24 4.60 -19.46
N TYR A 51 5.97 4.33 -19.17
CA TYR A 51 5.23 4.99 -18.11
C TYR A 51 4.34 4.01 -17.36
N PHE A 52 4.10 4.31 -16.10
CA PHE A 52 3.21 3.57 -15.21
C PHE A 52 2.24 4.55 -14.56
N ARG A 53 0.95 4.22 -14.54
CA ARG A 53 -0.08 5.03 -13.87
C ARG A 53 -0.50 4.32 -12.60
N CYS A 54 -0.46 5.03 -11.48
CA CYS A 54 -0.98 4.56 -10.21
C CYS A 54 -2.29 5.29 -9.92
N GLU A 55 -3.42 4.58 -10.07
CA GLU A 55 -4.73 5.19 -9.83
C GLU A 55 -4.97 5.49 -8.34
N GLU A 56 -4.35 4.72 -7.45
CA GLU A 56 -4.55 4.83 -6.00
C GLU A 56 -4.06 6.16 -5.42
N ASP A 57 -2.97 6.71 -5.95
CA ASP A 57 -2.41 8.01 -5.56
C ASP A 57 -2.50 9.07 -6.66
N GLY A 58 -3.10 8.74 -7.81
CA GLY A 58 -3.32 9.67 -8.92
C GLY A 58 -2.04 10.10 -9.64
N THR A 59 -0.99 9.29 -9.57
CA THR A 59 0.32 9.63 -10.12
C THR A 59 0.60 8.94 -11.45
N ILE A 60 1.52 9.54 -12.23
CA ILE A 60 2.16 8.89 -13.36
C ILE A 60 3.67 8.94 -13.17
N THR A 61 4.29 7.78 -13.29
CA THR A 61 5.73 7.61 -13.30
C THR A 61 6.20 7.43 -14.73
N PHE A 62 7.29 8.08 -15.11
CA PHE A 62 7.94 7.96 -16.41
C PHE A 62 9.35 7.44 -16.22
N TYR A 63 9.75 6.47 -17.04
CA TYR A 63 11.13 6.07 -17.24
C TYR A 63 11.57 6.52 -18.65
N GLN A 64 12.64 7.30 -18.71
CA GLN A 64 13.26 7.69 -19.97
C GLN A 64 14.59 6.96 -20.12
N ALA A 65 14.73 6.22 -21.22
CA ALA A 65 15.98 5.57 -21.58
C ALA A 65 17.02 6.62 -22.01
N GLU A 66 18.29 6.35 -21.71
CA GLU A 66 19.41 7.18 -22.12
C GLU A 66 19.54 7.13 -23.66
N SER A 67 19.58 8.29 -24.31
CA SER A 67 19.72 8.39 -25.76
C SER A 67 21.09 8.96 -26.10
N ILE A 68 21.77 8.37 -27.09
CA ILE A 68 23.08 8.83 -27.56
C ILE A 68 22.97 10.16 -28.33
N ASP A 69 21.79 10.48 -28.87
CA ASP A 69 21.58 11.62 -29.78
C ASP A 69 21.16 12.91 -29.07
N ILE A 70 20.88 12.87 -27.76
CA ILE A 70 20.44 14.03 -26.98
C ILE A 70 21.10 13.93 -25.60
N ASP A 71 21.65 15.03 -25.07
CA ASP A 71 22.24 15.17 -23.72
C ASP A 71 21.24 14.90 -22.56
N HIS A 72 20.21 14.08 -22.77
CA HIS A 72 19.24 13.65 -21.78
C HIS A 72 19.75 12.40 -21.07
N LEU A 73 20.23 12.61 -19.84
CA LEU A 73 20.50 11.55 -18.89
C LEU A 73 19.20 10.74 -18.65
N GLY A 74 19.28 9.42 -18.81
CA GLY A 74 18.17 8.53 -18.51
C GLY A 74 17.78 8.61 -17.03
N GLY A 75 16.49 8.47 -16.73
CA GLY A 75 15.98 8.71 -15.38
C GLY A 75 14.55 8.28 -15.16
N ILE A 76 14.07 8.49 -13.93
CA ILE A 76 12.71 8.21 -13.50
C ILE A 76 12.10 9.47 -12.88
N TRP A 77 10.89 9.82 -13.30
CA TRP A 77 10.15 10.96 -12.79
C TRP A 77 8.72 10.57 -12.46
N THR A 78 8.29 10.86 -11.24
CA THR A 78 6.90 10.70 -10.83
C THR A 78 6.22 12.06 -10.77
N TYR A 79 5.01 12.16 -11.30
CA TYR A 79 4.21 13.37 -11.25
C TYR A 79 2.81 13.10 -10.72
N LEU A 80 2.33 13.99 -9.86
CA LEU A 80 0.92 14.15 -9.55
C LEU A 80 0.25 14.98 -10.66
N ILE A 81 -0.94 14.55 -11.10
CA ILE A 81 -1.61 15.12 -12.27
C ILE A 81 -2.89 15.84 -11.87
N TYR A 82 -3.04 17.07 -12.38
CA TYR A 82 -4.26 17.85 -12.25
C TYR A 82 -4.77 18.26 -13.62
N GLU A 83 -6.08 18.19 -13.81
CA GLU A 83 -6.74 18.77 -14.98
C GLU A 83 -6.74 20.31 -14.88
N CYS A 84 -6.56 20.98 -16.02
CA CYS A 84 -6.57 22.44 -16.13
C CYS A 84 -7.11 22.87 -17.50
N PRO A 85 -7.59 24.13 -17.64
CA PRO A 85 -7.99 24.66 -18.93
C PRO A 85 -6.85 24.64 -19.96
N GLU A 86 -7.21 24.53 -21.23
CA GLU A 86 -6.22 24.64 -22.30
C GLU A 86 -5.54 26.03 -22.27
N GLY A 87 -4.21 26.03 -22.34
CA GLY A 87 -3.37 27.23 -22.20
C GLY A 87 -2.80 27.43 -20.81
N GLU A 88 -3.30 26.70 -19.81
CA GLU A 88 -2.83 26.75 -18.42
C GLU A 88 -1.97 25.54 -18.01
N GLU A 89 -1.62 24.69 -18.98
CA GLU A 89 -0.76 23.53 -18.75
C GLU A 89 0.60 23.98 -18.22
N LYS A 90 1.13 23.26 -17.22
CA LYS A 90 2.44 23.57 -16.64
C LYS A 90 3.09 22.35 -15.99
N VAL A 91 4.42 22.28 -16.04
CA VAL A 91 5.23 21.30 -15.30
C VAL A 91 5.96 22.03 -14.18
N PHE A 92 5.86 21.49 -12.96
CA PHE A 92 6.55 21.98 -11.77
C PHE A 92 7.61 20.94 -11.40
N PRO A 93 8.82 21.04 -11.96
CA PRO A 93 9.91 20.15 -11.60
C PRO A 93 10.49 20.54 -10.23
N ASP A 94 11.03 19.55 -9.54
CA ASP A 94 11.78 19.74 -8.30
C ASP A 94 13.14 19.08 -8.45
N SER A 95 14.18 19.92 -8.48
CA SER A 95 15.56 19.49 -8.64
C SER A 95 16.14 18.80 -7.40
N SER A 96 15.46 18.82 -6.26
CA SER A 96 15.89 18.13 -5.05
C SER A 96 15.55 16.64 -5.03
N ILE A 97 14.64 16.21 -5.92
CA ILE A 97 14.18 14.83 -6.04
C ILE A 97 15.21 14.00 -6.80
N ASP A 98 15.55 12.82 -6.29
CA ASP A 98 16.41 11.88 -7.03
C ASP A 98 15.65 11.26 -8.21
N THR A 99 16.12 11.54 -9.42
CA THR A 99 15.55 11.00 -10.66
C THR A 99 16.39 9.86 -11.21
N SER A 100 17.31 9.30 -10.43
CA SER A 100 18.19 8.22 -10.88
C SER A 100 17.42 6.94 -11.20
N ALA A 101 17.78 6.28 -12.31
CA ALA A 101 17.23 4.97 -12.65
C ALA A 101 17.91 3.82 -11.87
N ASN A 102 18.67 4.11 -10.82
CA ASN A 102 19.43 3.10 -10.07
C ASN A 102 18.55 2.02 -9.42
N PRO A 103 17.41 2.36 -8.79
CA PRO A 103 16.50 1.34 -8.23
C PRO A 103 15.99 0.38 -9.32
N LEU A 104 15.70 0.89 -10.51
CA LEU A 104 15.27 0.08 -11.64
C LEU A 104 16.40 -0.82 -12.17
N LYS A 105 17.65 -0.33 -12.22
CA LYS A 105 18.84 -1.16 -12.55
C LYS A 105 19.00 -2.32 -11.56
N GLN A 106 18.77 -2.09 -10.27
CA GLN A 106 18.83 -3.13 -9.26
C GLN A 106 17.79 -4.23 -9.50
N LEU A 107 16.55 -3.85 -9.85
CA LEU A 107 15.49 -4.81 -10.21
C LEU A 107 15.86 -5.67 -11.43
N PHE A 108 16.39 -5.06 -12.50
CA PHE A 108 16.87 -5.80 -13.68
C PHE A 108 18.03 -6.74 -13.37
N ALA A 109 18.87 -6.42 -12.38
CA ALA A 109 19.92 -7.30 -11.89
C ALA A 109 19.42 -8.40 -10.92
N GLY A 110 18.11 -8.47 -10.68
CA GLY A 110 17.48 -9.49 -9.81
C GLY A 110 17.50 -9.14 -8.32
N TYR A 111 17.94 -7.94 -7.93
CA TYR A 111 17.87 -7.48 -6.55
C TYR A 111 16.49 -6.92 -6.24
N LYS A 112 16.03 -7.10 -5.00
CA LYS A 112 14.82 -6.43 -4.49
C LYS A 112 15.15 -5.01 -4.02
N ILE A 113 14.21 -4.10 -4.15
CA ILE A 113 14.32 -2.77 -3.55
C ILE A 113 14.04 -2.91 -2.06
N VAL A 114 15.04 -2.59 -1.24
CA VAL A 114 14.90 -2.57 0.22
C VAL A 114 14.13 -1.32 0.62
N GLN A 115 12.98 -1.50 1.26
CA GLN A 115 12.16 -0.41 1.78
C GLN A 115 12.07 -0.54 3.29
N THR A 116 12.77 0.33 4.01
CA THR A 116 12.56 0.50 5.44
C THR A 116 11.31 1.34 5.66
N SER A 117 10.31 0.79 6.34
CA SER A 117 9.09 1.50 6.66
C SER A 117 9.31 2.55 7.75
N VAL A 118 8.65 3.71 7.60
CA VAL A 118 8.74 4.80 8.58
C VAL A 118 7.99 4.41 9.85
N ASP A 119 6.83 3.79 9.70
CA ASP A 119 6.03 3.27 10.79
C ASP A 119 5.38 1.91 10.45
N ILE A 120 4.68 1.33 11.43
CA ILE A 120 4.00 0.05 11.25
C ILE A 120 2.85 0.13 10.24
N LYS A 121 2.21 1.28 10.05
CA LYS A 121 1.11 1.42 9.08
C LYS A 121 1.65 1.34 7.65
N ASP A 122 2.76 2.01 7.39
CA ASP A 122 3.48 1.92 6.12
C ASP A 122 3.95 0.49 5.87
N TYR A 123 4.50 -0.18 6.88
CA TYR A 123 4.88 -1.59 6.79
C TYR A 123 3.70 -2.47 6.34
N LEU A 124 2.55 -2.34 7.02
CA LEU A 124 1.35 -3.12 6.72
C LEU A 124 0.83 -2.85 5.30
N LYS A 125 0.87 -1.58 4.86
CA LYS A 125 0.47 -1.19 3.51
C LYS A 125 1.35 -1.85 2.46
N TYR A 126 2.69 -1.75 2.59
CA TYR A 126 3.61 -2.34 1.63
C TYR A 126 3.57 -3.87 1.62
N GLN A 127 3.45 -4.50 2.79
CA GLN A 127 3.31 -5.95 2.89
C GLN A 127 2.00 -6.47 2.31
N TYR A 128 0.91 -5.71 2.41
CA TYR A 128 -0.36 -6.08 1.80
C TYR A 128 -0.33 -6.07 0.28
N ILE A 129 0.41 -5.13 -0.33
CA ILE A 129 0.59 -5.08 -1.78
C ILE A 129 1.33 -6.33 -2.29
N GLN A 130 2.09 -7.03 -1.41
CA GLN A 130 2.83 -8.27 -1.70
C GLN A 130 3.69 -8.15 -2.96
N ASP A 131 4.37 -7.02 -3.13
CA ASP A 131 5.21 -6.82 -4.29
C ASP A 131 6.47 -7.68 -4.19
N GLU A 132 6.60 -8.67 -5.08
CA GLU A 132 7.73 -9.60 -5.10
C GLU A 132 9.09 -8.91 -5.26
N TYR A 133 9.09 -7.69 -5.81
CA TYR A 133 10.26 -6.87 -6.06
C TYR A 133 10.66 -5.97 -4.88
N LEU A 134 9.87 -5.97 -3.80
CA LEU A 134 10.18 -5.22 -2.58
C LEU A 134 10.66 -6.15 -1.46
N ASP A 135 11.68 -5.70 -0.74
CA ASP A 135 12.07 -6.23 0.56
C ASP A 135 11.68 -5.22 1.65
N VAL A 136 10.48 -5.40 2.20
CA VAL A 136 9.87 -4.45 3.14
C VAL A 136 10.32 -4.78 4.55
N GLN A 137 11.09 -3.88 5.15
CA GLN A 137 11.63 -4.02 6.49
C GLN A 137 10.80 -3.24 7.51
N LEU A 138 10.65 -3.82 8.71
CA LEU A 138 10.01 -3.17 9.84
C LEU A 138 10.78 -1.93 10.30
N PRO A 139 10.10 -0.95 10.93
CA PRO A 139 10.78 0.16 11.59
C PRO A 139 11.71 -0.35 12.70
N SER A 140 12.75 0.41 13.04
CA SER A 140 13.76 0.02 14.06
C SER A 140 13.14 -0.47 15.36
N ASP A 141 12.11 0.24 15.82
CA ASP A 141 11.49 0.03 17.13
C ASP A 141 10.63 -1.25 17.17
N TRP A 142 10.28 -1.76 15.99
CA TRP A 142 9.54 -3.00 15.79
C TRP A 142 10.43 -4.17 15.38
N ASN A 143 11.69 -3.92 15.03
CA ASN A 143 12.61 -4.92 14.50
C ASN A 143 13.24 -5.80 15.60
N THR A 144 12.42 -6.25 16.55
CA THR A 144 12.75 -7.22 17.59
C THR A 144 12.04 -8.55 17.30
N SER A 145 12.44 -9.63 17.99
CA SER A 145 11.78 -10.94 17.84
C SER A 145 10.28 -10.86 18.17
N GLU A 146 9.90 -10.16 19.24
CA GLU A 146 8.50 -9.97 19.63
C GLU A 146 7.78 -8.97 18.72
N GLY A 147 8.43 -7.87 18.35
CA GLY A 147 7.86 -6.88 17.42
C GLY A 147 7.50 -7.48 16.06
N ARG A 148 8.33 -8.40 15.54
CA ARG A 148 8.03 -9.17 14.32
C ARG A 148 6.79 -10.05 14.46
N LYS A 149 6.60 -10.72 15.60
CA LYS A 149 5.40 -11.55 15.85
C LYS A 149 4.14 -10.71 15.91
N ILE A 150 4.20 -9.58 16.63
CA ILE A 150 3.09 -8.65 16.75
C ILE A 150 2.76 -8.02 15.38
N ALA A 151 3.77 -7.61 14.62
CA ALA A 151 3.59 -7.08 13.26
C ALA A 151 2.94 -8.10 12.31
N ASN A 152 3.35 -9.37 12.39
CA ASN A 152 2.72 -10.44 11.61
C ASN A 152 1.25 -10.62 11.97
N LEU A 153 0.90 -10.57 13.26
CA LEU A 153 -0.50 -10.64 13.69
C LEU A 153 -1.31 -9.43 13.20
N LEU A 154 -0.74 -8.21 13.28
CA LEU A 154 -1.37 -7.01 12.71
C LEU A 154 -1.58 -7.12 11.20
N LEU A 155 -0.65 -7.77 10.49
CA LEU A 155 -0.78 -8.03 9.05
C LEU A 155 -1.90 -9.03 8.75
N GLU A 156 -2.03 -10.10 9.53
CA GLU A 156 -3.15 -11.04 9.41
C GLU A 156 -4.50 -10.35 9.66
N GLU A 157 -4.58 -9.46 10.68
CA GLU A 157 -5.77 -8.63 10.94
C GLU A 157 -6.08 -7.70 9.75
N PHE A 158 -5.07 -7.02 9.21
CA PHE A 158 -5.23 -6.12 8.07
C PHE A 158 -5.71 -6.86 6.81
N GLN A 159 -5.12 -8.03 6.51
CA GLN A 159 -5.51 -8.86 5.37
C GLN A 159 -6.94 -9.38 5.51
N ALA A 160 -7.35 -9.78 6.71
CA ALA A 160 -8.71 -10.24 6.97
C ALA A 160 -9.76 -9.14 6.80
N PHE A 161 -9.45 -7.89 7.16
CA PHE A 161 -10.33 -6.78 6.85
C PHE A 161 -10.46 -6.54 5.34
N LYS A 162 -9.34 -6.64 4.61
CA LYS A 162 -9.31 -6.39 3.18
C LYS A 162 -9.91 -7.51 2.33
N SER A 163 -10.15 -8.69 2.88
CA SER A 163 -10.71 -9.82 2.14
C SER A 163 -12.24 -9.82 2.03
N SER A 164 -12.93 -8.95 2.79
CA SER A 164 -14.40 -8.90 2.79
C SER A 164 -14.91 -7.49 2.47
N ASP A 165 -15.82 -7.44 1.49
CA ASP A 165 -16.40 -6.19 0.98
C ASP A 165 -17.19 -5.41 2.03
N VAL A 166 -17.71 -6.07 3.06
CA VAL A 166 -18.44 -5.40 4.15
C VAL A 166 -17.54 -4.40 4.88
N PHE A 167 -16.23 -4.66 4.96
CA PHE A 167 -15.29 -3.71 5.56
C PHE A 167 -14.86 -2.58 4.61
N ALA A 168 -15.20 -2.67 3.31
CA ALA A 168 -14.98 -1.59 2.34
C ALA A 168 -16.07 -0.51 2.40
N GLU A 169 -17.21 -0.81 3.01
CA GLU A 169 -18.28 0.17 3.28
C GLU A 169 -17.89 1.18 4.35
N ARG A 170 -18.66 2.27 4.49
CA ARG A 170 -18.34 3.37 5.42
C ARG A 170 -18.17 2.89 6.87
N ALA A 171 -19.16 2.20 7.43
CA ALA A 171 -19.09 1.71 8.81
C ALA A 171 -17.95 0.67 8.97
N GLY A 172 -17.73 -0.16 7.95
CA GLY A 172 -16.61 -1.09 7.85
C GLY A 172 -15.24 -0.42 7.93
N LYS A 173 -15.03 0.64 7.15
CA LYS A 173 -13.80 1.45 7.13
C LYS A 173 -13.57 2.16 8.47
N GLU A 174 -14.62 2.70 9.07
CA GLU A 174 -14.56 3.37 10.38
C GLU A 174 -14.17 2.36 11.48
N TYR A 175 -14.80 1.18 11.51
CA TYR A 175 -14.45 0.09 12.42
C TYR A 175 -13.02 -0.40 12.23
N MET A 176 -12.63 -0.74 11.00
CA MET A 176 -11.26 -1.17 10.67
C MET A 176 -10.22 -0.16 11.13
N ARG A 177 -10.45 1.14 10.89
CA ARG A 177 -9.55 2.20 11.32
C ARG A 177 -9.44 2.28 12.85
N ALA A 178 -10.57 2.20 13.56
CA ALA A 178 -10.58 2.23 15.02
C ALA A 178 -9.83 1.04 15.63
N VAL A 179 -10.09 -0.17 15.13
CA VAL A 179 -9.41 -1.40 15.57
C VAL A 179 -7.91 -1.32 15.32
N LEU A 180 -7.49 -1.06 14.09
CA LEU A 180 -6.06 -1.06 13.74
C LEU A 180 -5.29 0.00 14.51
N ASN A 181 -5.85 1.19 14.68
CA ASN A 181 -5.21 2.23 15.50
C ASN A 181 -5.10 1.79 16.97
N GLY A 182 -6.15 1.21 17.54
CA GLY A 182 -6.12 0.72 18.92
C GLY A 182 -5.14 -0.43 19.12
N PHE A 183 -5.08 -1.38 18.19
CA PHE A 183 -4.12 -2.48 18.22
C PHE A 183 -2.68 -1.97 18.07
N ILE A 184 -2.43 -1.04 17.15
CA ILE A 184 -1.09 -0.45 16.98
C ILE A 184 -0.65 0.27 18.26
N GLN A 185 -1.54 1.06 18.88
CA GLN A 185 -1.23 1.76 20.12
C GLN A 185 -0.87 0.79 21.25
N VAL A 186 -1.70 -0.23 21.47
CA VAL A 186 -1.43 -1.24 22.51
C VAL A 186 -0.18 -2.06 22.20
N ALA A 187 0.09 -2.35 20.93
CA ALA A 187 1.33 -3.01 20.52
C ALA A 187 2.57 -2.16 20.84
N GLN A 188 2.51 -0.84 20.61
CA GLN A 188 3.58 0.09 20.98
C GLN A 188 3.79 0.08 22.50
N GLU A 189 2.71 0.20 23.28
CA GLU A 189 2.76 0.16 24.76
C GLU A 189 3.37 -1.17 25.27
N VAL A 190 3.01 -2.30 24.67
CA VAL A 190 3.58 -3.61 25.02
C VAL A 190 5.07 -3.66 24.71
N LEU A 191 5.49 -3.21 23.53
CA LEU A 191 6.90 -3.23 23.12
C LEU A 191 7.76 -2.28 23.97
N GLU A 192 7.27 -1.08 24.26
CA GLU A 192 7.95 -0.09 25.12
C GLU A 192 8.16 -0.62 26.55
N ASN A 193 7.18 -1.37 27.07
CA ASN A 193 7.27 -2.00 28.39
C ASN A 193 8.01 -3.34 28.39
N SER A 194 8.68 -3.71 27.29
CA SER A 194 9.35 -5.02 27.13
C SER A 194 8.44 -6.22 27.38
N GLY A 195 7.14 -6.05 27.12
CA GLY A 195 6.16 -7.12 27.13
C GLY A 195 6.35 -8.08 25.97
N ASN A 196 5.59 -9.17 25.98
CA ASN A 196 5.67 -10.23 24.98
C ASN A 196 4.38 -10.33 24.15
N PHE A 197 4.42 -11.15 23.10
CA PHE A 197 3.28 -11.41 22.23
C PHE A 197 1.97 -11.76 22.96
N LYS A 198 2.00 -12.50 24.08
CA LYS A 198 0.80 -12.87 24.83
C LYS A 198 0.17 -11.68 25.57
N ASP A 199 1.00 -10.74 26.00
CA ASP A 199 0.51 -9.51 26.65
C ASP A 199 -0.28 -8.68 25.63
N PHE A 200 0.24 -8.58 24.40
CA PHE A 200 -0.47 -7.99 23.28
C PHE A 200 -1.78 -8.71 22.97
N GLU A 201 -1.75 -10.04 22.83
CA GLU A 201 -2.95 -10.83 22.54
C GLU A 201 -4.07 -10.66 23.58
N SER A 202 -3.70 -10.51 24.85
CA SER A 202 -4.65 -10.31 25.95
C SER A 202 -5.26 -8.91 25.88
N ALA A 203 -4.43 -7.90 25.59
CA ALA A 203 -4.86 -6.51 25.52
C ALA A 203 -5.72 -6.19 24.29
N GLN A 204 -5.67 -7.01 23.23
CA GLN A 204 -6.55 -6.85 22.06
C GLN A 204 -8.05 -6.88 22.45
N TYR A 205 -8.45 -7.70 23.42
CA TYR A 205 -9.84 -7.76 23.86
C TYR A 205 -10.30 -6.45 24.52
N ASP A 206 -9.42 -5.83 25.31
CA ASP A 206 -9.68 -4.55 25.95
C ASP A 206 -9.84 -3.42 24.93
N VAL A 207 -9.11 -3.47 23.82
CA VAL A 207 -9.32 -2.56 22.69
C VAL A 207 -10.69 -2.78 22.05
N LEU A 208 -11.00 -4.02 21.68
CA LEU A 208 -12.24 -4.36 20.98
C LEU A 208 -13.48 -3.99 21.80
N SER A 209 -13.46 -4.22 23.12
CA SER A 209 -14.57 -3.90 24.01
C SER A 209 -14.86 -2.39 24.15
N LYS A 210 -13.90 -1.53 23.83
CA LYS A 210 -14.03 -0.06 23.87
C LYS A 210 -14.48 0.53 22.53
N ILE A 211 -14.40 -0.22 21.44
CA ILE A 211 -14.75 0.25 20.10
C ILE A 211 -16.26 0.22 19.92
N ARG A 212 -16.83 1.30 19.38
CA ARG A 212 -18.22 1.33 18.96
C ARG A 212 -18.41 0.38 17.78
N ILE A 213 -19.22 -0.65 17.98
CA ILE A 213 -19.39 -1.74 17.03
C ILE A 213 -20.81 -1.86 16.49
N ASP A 214 -21.78 -1.15 17.08
CA ASP A 214 -23.20 -1.26 16.70
C ASP A 214 -23.44 -0.98 15.21
N ASP A 215 -22.80 0.07 14.66
CA ASP A 215 -22.93 0.43 13.25
C ASP A 215 -22.34 -0.65 12.33
N MET A 216 -21.21 -1.25 12.71
CA MET A 216 -20.61 -2.35 11.95
C MET A 216 -21.46 -3.61 12.03
N ALA A 217 -21.99 -3.92 13.21
CA ALA A 217 -22.83 -5.08 13.43
C ALA A 217 -24.13 -4.96 12.64
N ASN A 218 -24.78 -3.79 12.66
CA ASN A 218 -25.96 -3.52 11.84
C ASN A 218 -25.65 -3.63 10.35
N LEU A 219 -24.51 -3.11 9.89
CA LEU A 219 -24.10 -3.28 8.49
C LEU A 219 -23.98 -4.76 8.09
N ILE A 220 -23.36 -5.61 8.93
CA ILE A 220 -23.29 -7.06 8.67
C ILE A 220 -24.71 -7.67 8.55
N LEU A 221 -25.65 -7.21 9.37
CA LEU A 221 -27.04 -7.68 9.33
C LEU A 221 -27.79 -7.18 8.10
N GLU A 222 -27.54 -5.95 7.65
CA GLU A 222 -28.17 -5.38 6.45
C GLU A 222 -27.78 -6.15 5.18
N TYR A 223 -26.54 -6.60 5.08
CA TYR A 223 -26.13 -7.48 3.98
C TYR A 223 -26.89 -8.81 3.98
N ASN A 224 -27.16 -9.37 5.16
CA ASN A 224 -27.89 -10.63 5.38
C ASN A 224 -27.49 -11.79 4.43
N ASP A 225 -26.21 -11.88 4.05
CA ASP A 225 -25.72 -12.88 3.10
C ASP A 225 -24.85 -13.91 3.82
N TYR A 226 -25.33 -15.15 3.92
CA TYR A 226 -24.62 -16.26 4.53
C TYR A 226 -23.24 -16.52 3.91
N ARG A 227 -23.01 -16.13 2.65
CA ARG A 227 -21.72 -16.25 1.97
C ARG A 227 -20.68 -15.37 2.63
N ILE A 228 -21.05 -14.17 3.06
CA ILE A 228 -20.16 -13.27 3.78
C ILE A 228 -19.75 -13.90 5.11
N TRP A 229 -20.68 -14.53 5.82
CA TRP A 229 -20.38 -15.26 7.05
C TRP A 229 -19.43 -16.44 6.80
N GLN A 230 -19.66 -17.20 5.72
CA GLN A 230 -18.83 -18.35 5.34
C GLN A 230 -17.43 -17.94 4.87
N THR A 231 -17.30 -16.80 4.20
CA THR A 231 -16.01 -16.28 3.73
C THR A 231 -15.24 -15.59 4.86
N ALA A 232 -15.94 -14.92 5.77
CA ALA A 232 -15.33 -14.21 6.88
C ALA A 232 -15.00 -15.12 8.08
N LEU A 233 -15.58 -16.32 8.20
CA LEU A 233 -15.38 -17.22 9.34
C LEU A 233 -15.09 -18.67 8.91
N PRO A 234 -14.19 -19.40 9.61
CA PRO A 234 -13.35 -18.93 10.71
C PRO A 234 -12.24 -17.98 10.21
N SER A 235 -11.94 -16.95 11.00
CA SER A 235 -10.88 -15.99 10.66
C SER A 235 -9.72 -16.14 11.61
N LYS A 236 -8.51 -15.83 11.14
CA LYS A 236 -7.39 -15.59 12.05
C LYS A 236 -7.50 -14.24 12.77
N SER A 237 -8.36 -13.35 12.29
CA SER A 237 -8.57 -12.02 12.84
C SER A 237 -9.57 -12.04 14.00
N LYS A 238 -9.09 -11.68 15.19
CA LYS A 238 -9.95 -11.51 16.38
C LYS A 238 -10.95 -10.40 16.17
N ALA A 239 -10.59 -9.35 15.44
CA ALA A 239 -11.48 -8.21 15.22
C ALA A 239 -12.63 -8.53 14.25
N VAL A 240 -12.38 -9.34 13.22
CA VAL A 240 -13.43 -9.85 12.32
C VAL A 240 -14.36 -10.78 13.11
N GLU A 241 -13.84 -11.75 13.85
CA GLU A 241 -14.65 -12.63 14.68
C GLU A 241 -15.49 -11.86 15.71
N TYR A 242 -14.93 -10.82 16.32
CA TYR A 242 -15.64 -9.96 17.26
C TYR A 242 -16.82 -9.22 16.61
N ALA A 243 -16.66 -8.69 15.39
CA ALA A 243 -17.73 -8.03 14.65
C ALA A 243 -18.88 -8.98 14.30
N PHE A 244 -18.56 -10.14 13.72
CA PHE A 244 -19.58 -11.12 13.35
C PHE A 244 -20.27 -11.75 14.58
N SER A 245 -19.53 -12.01 15.66
CA SER A 245 -20.14 -12.50 16.90
C SER A 245 -21.07 -11.47 17.55
N THR A 246 -20.76 -10.17 17.41
CA THR A 246 -21.63 -9.09 17.89
C THR A 246 -22.90 -8.98 17.04
N ALA A 247 -22.78 -9.04 15.71
CA ALA A 247 -23.94 -9.11 14.81
C ALA A 247 -24.85 -10.31 15.14
N LEU A 248 -24.27 -11.49 15.36
CA LEU A 248 -25.03 -12.70 15.74
C LEU A 248 -25.80 -12.49 17.06
N ARG A 249 -25.16 -11.87 18.06
CA ARG A 249 -25.81 -11.54 19.34
C ARG A 249 -26.98 -10.57 19.17
N LEU A 250 -26.88 -9.61 18.23
CA LEU A 250 -27.98 -8.72 17.90
C LEU A 250 -29.15 -9.49 17.27
N ILE A 251 -28.90 -10.40 16.33
CA ILE A 251 -29.95 -11.28 15.76
C ILE A 251 -30.67 -12.04 16.88
N CYS A 252 -29.94 -12.68 17.79
CA CYS A 252 -30.53 -13.45 18.88
C CYS A 252 -31.36 -12.61 19.86
N ARG A 253 -31.20 -11.29 19.87
CA ARG A 253 -31.97 -10.35 20.70
C ARG A 253 -33.21 -9.79 20.00
N ILE A 254 -33.29 -9.89 18.67
CA ILE A 254 -34.48 -9.54 17.90
C ILE A 254 -35.46 -10.73 18.03
N LYS A 255 -36.38 -10.61 18.98
CA LYS A 255 -37.55 -11.49 19.13
C LYS A 255 -38.78 -10.87 18.51
#